data_AF-A0AAQ3WHB0-F1
#
_entry.id   AF-A0AAQ3WHB0-F1
#
_cell.length_a   1.000
_cell.length_b   1.000
_cell.length_c   1.000
_cell.angle_alpha   90.00
_cell.angle_beta   90.00
_cell.angle_gamma   90.00
#
_symmetry.space_group_name_H-M   'P 1'
#
loop_
_entity.id
_entity.type
_entity.pdbx_description
1 polymer ?
#
loop_
_entity_poly.entity_id
_entity_poly.type
_entity_poly.pdbx_seq_one_letter_code
_entity_poly.pdbx_strand_id
1 'polypeptide(L)' 'MVIKGTIIPTIRGAIPECETATKYLQKINDQFAGSTKAYARALIKKFANAEYDGSGIREYIMKISHMAEQLKAYEIE' A
#
# COMPACT_ATOMS: atom_id res chain seq x y z
N MET A 1 -4.06 19.47 15.47
CA MET A 1 -4.77 18.16 15.38
C MET A 1 -3.94 17.08 16.04
N VAL A 2 -4.54 16.22 16.86
CA VAL A 2 -3.83 15.13 17.54
C VAL A 2 -3.18 14.15 16.55
N ILE A 3 -3.82 13.88 15.42
CA ILE A 3 -3.32 12.98 14.37
C ILE A 3 -1.96 13.40 13.79
N LYS A 4 -1.64 14.70 13.78
CA LYS A 4 -0.31 15.15 13.33
C LYS A 4 0.77 14.60 14.27
N GLY A 5 0.49 14.56 15.58
CA GLY A 5 1.40 14.10 16.61
C GLY A 5 1.78 12.62 16.50
N THR A 6 0.90 11.78 15.92
CA THR A 6 1.15 10.35 15.71
C THR A 6 1.91 10.04 14.43
N ILE A 7 2.10 11.02 13.54
CA ILE A 7 2.77 10.85 12.25
C ILE A 7 4.24 11.26 12.37
N ILE A 8 5.12 10.48 11.73
CA ILE A 8 6.57 10.70 11.69
C ILE A 8 6.87 12.13 11.17
N PRO A 9 7.80 12.87 11.78
CA PRO A 9 8.09 14.27 11.43
C PRO A 9 8.40 14.50 9.94
N THR A 10 9.09 13.56 9.29
CA THR A 10 9.44 13.65 7.85
C THR A 10 8.20 13.65 6.95
N ILE A 11 7.22 12.80 7.24
CA ILE A 11 5.95 12.77 6.51
C ILE A 11 5.15 14.03 6.82
N ARG A 12 5.13 14.46 8.09
CA ARG A 12 4.44 15.68 8.52
C ARG A 12 4.95 16.93 7.80
N GLY A 13 6.27 17.07 7.65
CA GLY A 13 6.89 18.21 6.98
C GLY A 13 6.65 18.24 5.46
N ALA A 14 6.35 17.10 4.85
CA ALA A 14 6.04 17.00 3.43
C ALA A 14 4.58 17.39 3.09
N ILE A 15 3.72 17.57 4.10
CA ILE A 15 2.29 17.81 3.89
C ILE A 15 1.94 19.25 4.25
N PRO A 16 1.34 20.02 3.31
CA PRO A 16 0.93 21.40 3.58
C PRO A 16 -0.07 21.49 4.74
N GLU A 17 -0.09 22.64 5.41
CA GLU A 17 -1.02 22.90 6.50
C GLU A 17 -2.50 22.77 6.07
N CYS A 18 -3.33 22.31 7.01
CA CYS A 18 -4.73 21.95 6.81
C CYS A 18 -5.53 22.22 8.08
N GLU A 19 -6.76 22.69 7.93
CA GLU A 19 -7.66 23.00 9.04
C GLU A 19 -8.44 21.80 9.57
N THR A 20 -8.77 20.82 8.70
CA THR A 20 -9.54 19.62 9.07
C THR A 20 -8.74 18.34 8.91
N ALA A 21 -8.98 17.37 9.81
CA ALA A 21 -8.30 16.08 9.80
C ALA A 21 -8.58 15.30 8.51
N THR A 22 -9.78 15.39 7.97
CA THR A 22 -10.18 14.76 6.70
C THR A 22 -9.37 15.29 5.52
N LYS A 23 -9.26 16.62 5.38
CA LYS A 23 -8.42 17.23 4.33
C LYS A 23 -6.95 16.87 4.50
N TYR A 24 -6.47 16.81 5.74
CA TYR A 24 -5.09 16.41 6.00
C TYR A 24 -4.82 14.96 5.55
N LEU A 25 -5.70 14.02 5.88
CA LEU A 25 -5.62 12.63 5.43
C LEU A 25 -5.67 12.50 3.90
N GLN A 26 -6.53 13.27 3.25
CA GLN A 26 -6.61 13.30 1.79
C GLN A 26 -5.32 13.80 1.16
N LYS A 27 -4.72 14.88 1.68
CA LYS A 27 -3.41 15.35 1.20
C LYS A 27 -2.29 14.34 1.41
N ILE A 28 -2.32 13.54 2.48
CA ILE A 28 -1.37 12.43 2.64
C ILE A 28 -1.55 11.45 1.48
N ASN A 29 -2.79 11.04 1.23
CA ASN A 29 -3.08 10.10 0.17
C ASN A 29 -2.63 10.64 -1.19
N ASP A 30 -2.94 11.89 -1.51
CA ASP A 30 -2.58 12.50 -2.80
C ASP A 30 -1.06 12.67 -2.96
N GLN A 31 -0.35 13.07 -1.90
CA GLN A 31 1.10 13.29 -1.94
C GLN A 31 1.90 11.98 -2.07
N PHE A 32 1.39 10.91 -1.46
CA PHE A 32 2.06 9.60 -1.40
C PHE A 32 1.39 8.55 -2.29
N ALA A 33 0.39 8.94 -3.10
CA ALA A 33 -0.21 8.09 -4.11
C ALA A 33 0.85 7.75 -5.16
N GLY A 34 1.31 6.49 -5.12
CA GLY A 34 2.18 5.95 -6.16
C GLY A 34 1.40 5.67 -7.46
N SER A 35 2.15 5.35 -8.52
CA SER A 35 1.53 4.85 -9.75
C SER A 35 0.95 3.45 -9.55
N THR A 36 -0.31 3.25 -9.95
CA THR A 36 -0.97 1.94 -10.05
C THR A 36 -0.10 0.92 -10.78
N LYS A 37 0.54 1.34 -11.88
CA LYS A 37 1.45 0.50 -12.68
C LYS A 37 2.71 0.10 -11.91
N ALA A 38 3.27 1.01 -11.11
CA ALA A 38 4.42 0.71 -10.26
C ALA A 38 4.04 -0.29 -9.15
N TYR A 39 2.85 -0.12 -8.56
CA TYR A 39 2.32 -1.05 -7.58
C TYR A 39 2.08 -2.44 -8.17
N ALA A 40 1.42 -2.53 -9.32
CA ALA A 40 1.19 -3.79 -10.03
C ALA A 40 2.52 -4.51 -10.34
N ARG A 41 3.54 -3.79 -10.84
CA ARG A 41 4.89 -4.35 -11.08
C ARG A 41 5.53 -4.88 -9.81
N ALA A 42 5.45 -4.15 -8.70
CA ALA A 42 5.97 -4.61 -7.41
C ALA A 42 5.25 -5.87 -6.91
N LEU A 43 3.93 -5.93 -7.11
CA LEU A 43 3.10 -7.07 -6.73
C LEU A 43 3.40 -8.31 -7.60
N ILE A 44 3.54 -8.16 -8.93
CA ILE A 44 3.98 -9.24 -9.84
C ILE A 44 5.34 -9.78 -9.40
N LYS A 45 6.29 -8.90 -9.08
CA LYS A 45 7.61 -9.31 -8.60
C LYS A 45 7.50 -10.12 -7.30
N LYS A 46 6.65 -9.70 -6.35
CA LYS A 46 6.43 -10.46 -5.11
C LYS A 46 5.77 -11.81 -5.38
N PHE A 47 4.79 -11.87 -6.27
CA PHE A 47 4.10 -13.10 -6.64
C PHE A 47 5.05 -14.09 -7.31
N ALA A 48 5.84 -13.64 -8.29
CA ALA A 48 6.78 -14.48 -9.03
C ALA A 48 7.93 -15.02 -8.17
N ASN A 49 8.34 -14.28 -7.13
CA ASN A 49 9.37 -14.70 -6.19
C ASN A 49 8.79 -15.27 -4.88
N ALA A 50 7.48 -15.55 -4.84
CA ALA A 50 6.88 -16.14 -3.65
C ALA A 50 7.22 -17.62 -3.62
N GLU A 51 8.06 -17.99 -2.66
CA GLU A 51 8.44 -19.37 -2.40
C GLU A 51 7.84 -19.85 -1.08
N TYR A 52 7.56 -21.15 -1.01
CA TYR A 52 7.12 -21.77 0.22
C TYR A 52 8.30 -21.92 1.17
N ASP A 53 8.22 -21.27 2.33
CA ASP A 53 9.29 -21.18 3.33
C ASP A 53 9.19 -22.28 4.40
N GLY A 54 8.29 -23.25 4.25
CA GLY A 54 8.04 -24.27 5.26
C GLY A 54 7.14 -23.80 6.43
N SER A 55 6.59 -22.59 6.36
CA SER A 55 5.49 -22.16 7.24
C SER A 55 4.20 -22.93 6.94
N GLY A 56 3.09 -22.59 7.58
CA GLY A 56 1.84 -23.30 7.34
C GLY A 56 1.37 -23.22 5.87
N ILE A 57 1.07 -24.39 5.28
CA ILE A 57 0.66 -24.50 3.87
C ILE A 57 -0.61 -23.69 3.57
N ARG A 58 -1.51 -23.59 4.55
CA ARG A 58 -2.77 -22.82 4.43
C ARG A 58 -2.49 -21.33 4.31
N GLU A 59 -1.57 -20.82 5.13
CA GLU A 59 -1.13 -19.42 5.15
C GLU A 59 -0.44 -19.08 3.84
N TYR A 60 0.42 -19.98 3.35
CA TYR A 60 1.07 -19.82 2.06
C TYR A 60 0.05 -19.73 0.92
N ILE A 61 -0.88 -20.68 0.82
CA ILE A 61 -1.94 -20.67 -0.21
C ILE A 61 -2.77 -19.38 -0.11
N MET A 62 -3.20 -19.00 1.09
CA MET A 62 -3.99 -17.79 1.31
C MET A 62 -3.23 -16.53 0.86
N LYS A 63 -1.94 -16.44 1.15
CA LYS A 63 -1.08 -15.34 0.72
C LYS A 63 -0.97 -15.28 -0.82
N ILE A 64 -0.72 -16.41 -1.48
CA ILE A 64 -0.64 -16.49 -2.95
C ILE A 64 -1.98 -16.13 -3.59
N SER A 65 -3.10 -16.69 -3.10
CA SER A 65 -4.44 -16.41 -3.61
C SER A 65 -4.83 -14.94 -3.46
N HIS A 66 -4.51 -14.33 -2.32
CA HIS A 66 -4.77 -12.91 -2.10
C HIS A 66 -3.97 -12.01 -3.06
N MET A 67 -2.70 -12.34 -3.31
CA MET A 67 -1.90 -11.61 -4.30
C MET A 67 -2.46 -11.78 -5.72
N ALA A 68 -2.94 -12.96 -6.08
CA ALA A 68 -3.58 -13.20 -7.38
C ALA A 68 -4.87 -12.38 -7.55
N GLU A 69 -5.70 -12.26 -6.50
CA GLU A 69 -6.91 -11.43 -6.52
C GLU A 69 -6.58 -9.94 -6.66
N GLN A 70 -5.57 -9.45 -5.93
CA GLN A 70 -5.09 -8.08 -6.10
C GLN A 70 -4.59 -7.82 -7.52
N LEU A 71 -3.86 -8.77 -8.14
CA LEU A 71 -3.39 -8.62 -9.52
C LEU A 71 -4.54 -8.52 -10.53
N LYS A 72 -5.60 -9.33 -10.37
CA LYS A 72 -6.80 -9.23 -11.22
C LYS A 72 -7.48 -7.86 -11.13
N ALA A 73 -7.42 -7.20 -9.98
CA ALA A 73 -7.97 -5.85 -9.82
C ALA A 73 -7.16 -4.78 -10.58
N TYR A 74 -5.91 -5.07 -10.94
CA TYR A 74 -5.06 -4.20 -11.78
C TYR A 74 -5.01 -4.64 -13.25
N GLU A 75 -5.43 -5.87 -13.56
CA GLU A 75 -5.51 -6.42 -14.91
C GLU A 75 -6.87 -6.11 -15.55
N ILE A 76 -7.22 -4.82 -15.62
CA ILE A 76 -8.27 -4.31 -16.52
C ILE A 76 -7.82 -2.91 -16.98
N GLU A 77 -6.96 -2.88 -18.00
CA GLU A 77 -7.00 -1.90 -19.10
C GLU A 77 -6.36 -2.52 -20.36
#